data_AF-A0A3A5V2Z2-F1
#
_entry.id   AF-A0A3A5V2Z2-F1
#
_cell.length_a   1.000
_cell.length_b   1.000
_cell.length_c   1.000
_cell.angle_alpha   90.00
_cell.angle_beta   90.00
_cell.angle_gamma   90.00
#
_symmetry.space_group_name_H-M   'P 1'
#
loop_
_entity.id
_entity.type
_entity.pdbx_description
1 polymer ?
#
loop_
_entity_poly.entity_id
_entity_poly.type
_entity_poly.pdbx_seq_one_letter_code
_entity_poly.pdbx_strand_id
1 'polypeptide(L)'
;MLAIAETVALRSVHGKFLSAQPDGSAQWNRDVASAWEYFHIEERPGGKITLKGAHGMYVSAQPDGEVQINRQAAPPTGWEEFTVEDRGNNVVCLKSCHGKYLSAQQDGTAQWNRDQAPPGGWEDIQFVHQSSTSQVSDAASRIQKHIKTSRSSKSASNEPIQILEAVSDKPVRFKLNNPPNHNDAWVGIYPTGASDQDHGAQNQRWKYIRDIDVKNAFLTQQPAGDWSLRVFKDGGYTVHERKDFIIHSNLGTPASESIEILEAVAKKPVRFKINNPPTNHDAWVGIYPPNASDQDHGAENNRWKWLRNIDVNNASFPKRSAGPWSIRVFSNGGHALYERKDFDVKSPEAVDPAVLESSRRSALIALFIGMVLLAPSIPVFIAGLGEGLSDGMTSATLDIEDGDGQGDLGWTIYVEGSAVDFNSNGIFDHCENIIVNATHSGSWMSDPWSGYQKVNAPDETRQVFYLETAHEGSGCNSNDWSGVESRHHDGRDLIKIGRACHGCMAGTTTITAQNTDGGEVVMWIQNEEKKEVLGMLIPGAIFMGIGG
;
A
#
# COMPACT_ATOMS: atom_id res chain seq x y z
N MET A 1 30.76 17.24 -9.60
CA MET A 1 29.68 16.99 -8.63
C MET A 1 29.17 18.35 -8.21
N LEU A 2 28.12 18.85 -8.88
CA LEU A 2 27.25 19.85 -8.25
C LEU A 2 26.22 19.02 -7.49
N ALA A 3 25.98 19.32 -6.22
CA ALA A 3 24.79 18.83 -5.54
C ALA A 3 23.57 19.40 -6.27
N ILE A 4 22.53 18.58 -6.48
CA ILE A 4 21.21 19.13 -6.75
C ILE A 4 20.75 19.77 -5.44
N ALA A 5 20.35 21.01 -5.55
CA ALA A 5 20.34 21.96 -4.46
C ALA A 5 18.87 22.25 -4.13
N GLU A 6 18.25 21.35 -3.39
CA GLU A 6 16.80 21.33 -3.17
C GLU A 6 16.39 22.17 -1.95
N THR A 7 15.19 22.75 -1.97
CA THR A 7 14.66 23.55 -0.86
C THR A 7 13.33 22.97 -0.39
N VAL A 8 13.27 22.57 0.88
CA VAL A 8 12.10 21.93 1.52
C VAL A 8 11.76 22.61 2.84
N ALA A 9 10.51 22.52 3.27
CA ALA A 9 10.13 22.74 4.66
C ALA A 9 9.91 21.40 5.38
N LEU A 10 10.33 21.32 6.64
CA LEU A 10 10.26 20.10 7.45
C LEU A 10 9.01 20.17 8.35
N ARG A 11 8.00 19.35 8.05
CA ARG A 11 6.74 19.27 8.80
C ARG A 11 6.73 18.04 9.71
N SER A 12 6.38 18.21 10.98
CA SER A 12 6.27 17.12 11.96
C SER A 12 4.91 16.41 11.88
N VAL A 13 4.81 15.25 12.53
CA VAL A 13 3.53 14.56 12.82
C VAL A 13 2.51 15.45 13.55
N HIS A 14 2.97 16.43 14.35
CA HIS A 14 2.12 17.44 15.00
C HIS A 14 1.60 18.53 14.04
N GLY A 15 1.88 18.38 12.74
CA GLY A 15 1.47 19.29 11.67
C GLY A 15 2.25 20.60 11.60
N LYS A 16 3.22 20.84 12.50
CA LYS A 16 4.02 22.08 12.59
C LYS A 16 5.27 22.03 11.72
N PHE A 17 5.75 23.19 11.29
CA PHE A 17 6.99 23.35 10.53
C PHE A 17 8.16 23.77 11.41
N LEU A 18 9.34 23.20 11.12
CA LEU A 18 10.62 23.60 11.72
C LEU A 18 11.04 24.97 11.17
N SER A 19 11.56 25.84 12.03
CA SER A 19 11.88 27.24 11.75
C SER A 19 13.28 27.57 12.27
N ALA A 20 14.16 28.03 11.39
CA ALA A 20 15.50 28.49 11.75
C ALA A 20 15.44 29.90 12.36
N GLN A 21 15.84 30.06 13.61
CA GLN A 21 15.81 31.37 14.28
C GLN A 21 17.11 32.16 14.07
N PRO A 22 17.09 33.51 14.12
CA PRO A 22 18.29 34.35 13.99
C PRO A 22 19.36 34.15 15.08
N ASP A 23 18.97 33.62 16.25
CA ASP A 23 19.89 33.28 17.35
C ASP A 23 20.58 31.91 17.18
N GLY A 24 20.23 31.18 16.11
CA GLY A 24 20.73 29.83 15.84
C GLY A 24 19.95 28.71 16.53
N SER A 25 18.84 29.00 17.21
CA SER A 25 17.93 27.97 17.73
C SER A 25 17.03 27.41 16.63
N ALA A 26 16.51 26.19 16.86
CA ALA A 26 15.52 25.54 16.01
C ALA A 26 14.17 25.45 16.74
N GLN A 27 13.11 26.00 16.16
CA GLN A 27 11.75 25.97 16.73
C GLN A 27 10.79 25.23 15.80
N TRP A 28 10.03 24.26 16.30
CA TRP A 28 9.14 23.40 15.52
C TRP A 28 7.66 23.67 15.80
N ASN A 29 7.27 24.94 15.72
CA ASN A 29 6.00 25.45 16.24
C ASN A 29 5.19 26.28 15.22
N ARG A 30 5.57 26.31 13.94
CA ARG A 30 4.92 27.15 12.92
C ARG A 30 3.79 26.40 12.20
N ASP A 31 2.65 27.06 11.96
CA ASP A 31 1.51 26.45 11.26
C ASP A 31 1.64 26.46 9.72
N VAL A 32 2.48 27.35 9.18
CA VAL A 32 2.67 27.56 7.74
C VAL A 32 4.15 27.73 7.44
N ALA A 33 4.65 27.09 6.38
CA ALA A 33 6.01 27.27 5.91
C ALA A 33 6.19 28.63 5.18
N SER A 34 7.05 29.48 5.73
CA SER A 34 7.49 30.74 5.14
C SER A 34 9.02 30.78 5.11
N ALA A 35 9.60 31.98 4.93
CA ALA A 35 11.02 32.17 4.66
C ALA A 35 11.98 31.50 5.64
N TRP A 36 11.63 31.34 6.92
CA TRP A 36 12.50 30.75 7.95
C TRP A 36 12.33 29.23 8.10
N GLU A 37 11.26 28.68 7.53
CA GLU A 37 10.91 27.27 7.59
C GLU A 37 11.44 26.47 6.40
N TYR A 38 11.99 27.15 5.38
CA TYR A 38 12.65 26.54 4.24
C TYR A 38 14.14 26.29 4.53
N PHE A 39 14.55 25.05 4.33
CA PHE A 39 15.91 24.56 4.46
C PHE A 39 16.42 24.08 3.10
N HIS A 40 17.67 24.39 2.83
CA HIS A 40 18.38 23.92 1.66
C HIS A 40 19.07 22.59 1.96
N ILE A 41 18.76 21.56 1.17
CA ILE A 41 19.40 20.25 1.18
C ILE A 41 20.62 20.30 0.27
N GLU A 42 21.79 19.97 0.81
CA GLU A 42 22.97 19.63 0.02
C GLU A 42 23.27 18.13 0.18
N GLU A 43 23.11 17.36 -0.90
CA GLU A 43 23.43 15.93 -0.93
C GLU A 43 24.92 15.64 -0.67
N ARG A 44 25.20 14.56 0.06
CA ARG A 44 26.53 14.05 0.36
C ARG A 44 26.68 12.59 -0.07
N PRO A 45 27.89 12.12 -0.40
CA PRO A 45 28.13 10.72 -0.74
C PRO A 45 27.61 9.75 0.33
N GLY A 46 26.98 8.66 -0.08
CA GLY A 46 26.45 7.63 0.82
C GLY A 46 25.04 7.88 1.35
N GLY A 47 24.20 8.64 0.64
CA GLY A 47 22.79 8.85 1.01
C GLY A 47 22.59 9.79 2.21
N LYS A 48 23.59 10.62 2.49
CA LYS A 48 23.54 11.62 3.55
C LYS A 48 23.22 13.00 3.00
N ILE A 49 22.76 13.89 3.87
CA ILE A 49 22.48 15.30 3.55
C ILE A 49 23.10 16.23 4.58
N THR A 50 23.25 17.50 4.21
CA THR A 50 23.43 18.61 5.16
C THR A 50 22.30 19.61 4.95
N LEU A 51 21.68 20.07 6.03
CA LEU A 51 20.57 21.03 6.00
C LEU A 51 21.07 22.44 6.33
N LYS A 52 20.68 23.43 5.54
CA LYS A 52 21.09 24.84 5.71
C LYS A 52 19.86 25.73 5.79
N GLY A 53 19.67 26.40 6.93
CA GLY A 53 18.51 27.26 7.18
C GLY A 53 18.59 28.61 6.46
N ALA A 54 17.49 29.36 6.53
CA ALA A 54 17.30 30.65 5.85
C ALA A 54 18.40 31.70 6.11
N HIS A 55 19.09 31.63 7.25
CA HIS A 55 20.19 32.53 7.61
C HIS A 55 21.56 32.10 7.04
N GLY A 56 21.59 31.07 6.19
CA GLY A 56 22.82 30.57 5.56
C GLY A 56 23.68 29.67 6.47
N MET A 57 23.18 29.33 7.65
CA MET A 57 23.85 28.50 8.66
C MET A 57 23.35 27.05 8.57
N TYR A 58 24.23 26.08 8.79
CA TYR A 58 23.88 24.65 8.80
C TYR A 58 23.30 24.23 10.14
N VAL A 59 22.30 23.34 10.06
CA VAL A 59 21.78 22.55 11.19
C VAL A 59 22.88 21.61 11.67
N SER A 60 22.97 21.39 12.98
CA SER A 60 23.94 20.51 13.63
C SER A 60 23.31 19.77 14.81
N ALA A 61 23.70 18.51 14.98
CA ALA A 61 23.35 17.69 16.14
C ALA A 61 24.40 17.87 17.24
N GLN A 62 24.02 18.42 18.40
CA GLN A 62 24.92 18.46 19.54
C GLN A 62 24.94 17.10 20.27
N PRO A 63 26.03 16.74 20.98
CA PRO A 63 26.13 15.46 21.71
C PRO A 63 25.12 15.28 22.87
N ASP A 64 24.55 16.37 23.37
CA ASP A 64 23.50 16.38 24.41
C ASP A 64 22.07 16.26 23.84
N GLY A 65 21.94 16.22 22.51
CA GLY A 65 20.66 16.14 21.81
C GLY A 65 20.12 17.48 21.32
N GLU A 66 20.78 18.62 21.55
CA GLU A 66 20.29 19.91 21.06
C GLU A 66 20.40 20.04 19.52
N VAL A 67 19.42 20.69 18.89
CA VAL A 67 19.45 21.09 17.48
C VAL A 67 19.90 22.55 17.37
N GLN A 68 21.12 22.79 16.88
CA GLN A 68 21.66 24.14 16.67
C GLN A 68 21.85 24.45 15.18
N ILE A 69 21.47 25.65 14.73
CA ILE A 69 21.53 26.13 13.35
C ILE A 69 22.51 27.31 13.27
N ASN A 70 23.76 27.09 13.72
CA ASN A 70 24.76 28.13 13.94
C ASN A 70 26.12 27.86 13.25
N ARG A 71 26.19 26.87 12.35
CA ARG A 71 27.44 26.42 11.73
C ARG A 71 27.65 27.07 10.36
N GLN A 72 28.84 27.58 10.08
CA GLN A 72 29.16 28.23 8.79
C GLN A 72 29.59 27.25 7.69
N ALA A 73 29.94 26.02 8.06
CA ALA A 73 30.35 24.96 7.15
C ALA A 73 29.89 23.60 7.70
N ALA A 74 29.64 22.66 6.80
CA ALA A 74 29.34 21.26 7.12
C ALA A 74 30.48 20.36 6.58
N PRO A 75 31.52 20.06 7.39
CA PRO A 75 32.58 19.15 7.00
C PRO A 75 32.04 17.71 6.86
N PRO A 76 32.62 16.88 5.97
CA PRO A 76 32.26 15.46 5.89
C PRO A 76 32.42 14.77 7.25
N THR A 77 31.47 13.92 7.65
CA THR A 77 31.40 13.30 8.98
C THR A 77 31.29 14.26 10.18
N GLY A 78 30.99 15.55 9.93
CA GLY A 78 30.68 16.55 10.94
C GLY A 78 29.32 16.35 11.62
N TRP A 79 28.99 17.24 12.56
CA TRP A 79 27.72 17.22 13.29
C TRP A 79 26.55 17.72 12.43
N GLU A 80 26.87 18.27 11.27
CA GLU A 80 25.97 18.88 10.30
C GLU A 80 25.51 17.89 9.21
N GLU A 81 25.99 16.65 9.26
CA GLU A 81 25.77 15.60 8.26
C GLU A 81 24.82 14.51 8.81
N PHE A 82 23.69 14.29 8.12
CA PHE A 82 22.59 13.43 8.57
C PHE A 82 22.33 12.31 7.56
N THR A 83 22.05 11.10 8.03
CA THR A 83 21.52 10.02 7.19
C THR A 83 20.02 10.22 7.00
N VAL A 84 19.54 10.05 5.77
CA VAL A 84 18.10 10.07 5.45
C VAL A 84 17.60 8.63 5.36
N GLU A 85 16.57 8.30 6.12
CA GLU A 85 15.83 7.04 6.04
C GLU A 85 14.44 7.34 5.45
N ASP A 86 14.24 7.02 4.17
CA ASP A 86 13.01 7.29 3.43
C ASP A 86 11.88 6.33 3.84
N ARG A 87 10.68 6.86 4.08
CA ARG A 87 9.45 6.12 4.40
C ARG A 87 8.42 6.13 3.26
N GLY A 88 8.72 6.80 2.15
CA GLY A 88 7.79 7.07 1.07
C GLY A 88 6.85 8.25 1.35
N ASN A 89 6.07 8.66 0.36
CA ASN A 89 5.10 9.77 0.47
C ASN A 89 5.71 11.11 0.99
N ASN A 90 6.98 11.35 0.65
CA ASN A 90 7.81 12.46 1.15
C ASN A 90 7.99 12.49 2.68
N VAL A 91 7.79 11.37 3.38
CA VAL A 91 8.09 11.23 4.81
C VAL A 91 9.47 10.59 4.97
N VAL A 92 10.31 11.17 5.83
CA VAL A 92 11.65 10.67 6.13
C VAL A 92 11.92 10.70 7.62
N CYS A 93 12.83 9.84 8.09
CA CYS A 93 13.51 10.02 9.37
C CYS A 93 14.92 10.55 9.13
N LEU A 94 15.39 11.47 9.98
CA LEU A 94 16.76 11.99 9.93
C LEU A 94 17.57 11.48 11.10
N LYS A 95 18.76 10.93 10.84
CA LYS A 95 19.66 10.36 11.86
C LYS A 95 21.00 11.08 11.91
N SER A 96 21.39 11.49 13.11
CA SER A 96 22.64 12.21 13.39
C SER A 96 23.89 11.31 13.36
N CYS A 97 25.06 11.94 13.31
CA CYS A 97 26.35 11.30 13.55
C CYS A 97 26.47 10.63 14.93
N HIS A 98 25.62 11.00 15.90
CA HIS A 98 25.54 10.39 17.23
C HIS A 98 24.60 9.17 17.29
N GLY A 99 24.04 8.74 16.15
CA GLY A 99 23.11 7.60 16.06
C GLY A 99 21.68 7.92 16.50
N LYS A 100 21.43 9.11 17.03
CA LYS A 100 20.10 9.57 17.46
C LYS A 100 19.29 10.14 16.29
N TYR A 101 17.99 9.89 16.29
CA TYR A 101 17.04 10.48 15.34
C TYR A 101 16.56 11.86 15.80
N LEU A 102 16.29 12.74 14.84
CA LEU A 102 15.64 14.02 15.05
C LEU A 102 14.15 13.80 15.36
N SER A 103 13.63 14.42 16.41
CA SER A 103 12.20 14.36 16.74
C SER A 103 11.61 15.71 17.14
N ALA A 104 10.34 15.90 16.77
CA ALA A 104 9.55 17.06 17.12
C ALA A 104 8.84 16.85 18.47
N GLN A 105 9.24 17.60 19.49
CA GLN A 105 8.57 17.51 20.80
C GLN A 105 7.24 18.29 20.77
N GLN A 106 6.30 17.89 21.63
CA GLN A 106 4.99 18.51 21.76
C GLN A 106 5.04 19.99 22.22
N ASP A 107 6.11 20.39 22.91
CA ASP A 107 6.36 21.79 23.31
C ASP A 107 6.90 22.68 22.16
N GLY A 108 7.10 22.10 20.97
CA GLY A 108 7.67 22.77 19.81
C GLY A 108 9.20 22.84 19.80
N THR A 109 9.90 22.13 20.68
CA THR A 109 11.36 21.96 20.58
C THR A 109 11.73 20.86 19.59
N ALA A 110 12.89 21.01 18.93
CA ALA A 110 13.48 19.99 18.07
C ALA A 110 14.67 19.35 18.79
N GLN A 111 14.76 18.01 18.82
CA GLN A 111 15.79 17.31 19.60
C GLN A 111 16.32 16.05 18.88
N TRP A 112 17.63 15.80 18.97
CA TRP A 112 18.32 14.58 18.53
C TRP A 112 18.42 13.56 19.69
N ASN A 113 17.28 13.14 20.22
CA ASN A 113 17.19 12.43 21.51
C ASN A 113 16.65 10.99 21.43
N ARG A 114 16.40 10.44 20.22
CA ARG A 114 15.72 9.14 20.03
C ARG A 114 16.66 8.07 19.49
N ASP A 115 16.64 6.87 20.08
CA ASP A 115 17.44 5.73 19.61
C ASP A 115 16.79 4.95 18.45
N GLN A 116 15.47 5.09 18.27
CA GLN A 116 14.66 4.43 17.26
C GLN A 116 13.67 5.43 16.66
N ALA A 117 13.22 5.16 15.44
CA ALA A 117 12.16 5.91 14.75
C ALA A 117 11.07 4.92 14.31
N PRO A 118 10.04 4.64 15.13
CA PRO A 118 8.89 3.86 14.70
C PRO A 118 8.05 4.63 13.67
N PRO A 119 7.41 3.96 12.69
CA PRO A 119 6.49 4.63 11.76
C PRO A 119 5.37 5.38 12.50
N GLY A 120 5.06 6.60 12.09
CA GLY A 120 4.13 7.49 12.80
C GLY A 120 4.68 8.11 14.09
N GLY A 121 5.94 7.81 14.44
CA GLY A 121 6.65 8.37 15.60
C GLY A 121 6.93 9.87 15.48
N TRP A 122 7.48 10.47 16.53
CA TRP A 122 7.80 11.91 16.53
C TRP A 122 9.01 12.25 15.62
N GLU A 123 9.61 11.21 15.04
CA GLU A 123 10.77 11.18 14.18
C GLU A 123 10.40 11.17 12.68
N ASP A 124 9.11 11.01 12.35
CA ASP A 124 8.61 11.08 10.98
C ASP A 124 8.43 12.55 10.55
N ILE A 125 9.13 12.92 9.48
CA ILE A 125 9.23 14.28 8.97
C ILE A 125 8.75 14.31 7.53
N GLN A 126 7.64 15.01 7.28
CA GLN A 126 7.15 15.26 5.93
C GLN A 126 7.94 16.42 5.30
N PHE A 127 8.65 16.14 4.21
CA PHE A 127 9.28 17.15 3.36
C PHE A 127 8.23 17.81 2.45
N VAL A 128 8.12 19.13 2.55
CA VAL A 128 7.19 19.94 1.78
C VAL A 128 7.99 20.85 0.84
N HIS A 129 7.96 20.54 -0.45
CA HIS A 129 8.72 21.27 -1.47
C HIS A 129 8.07 22.63 -1.76
N GLN A 130 8.89 23.66 -2.00
CA GLN A 130 8.40 25.00 -2.34
C GLN A 130 7.78 25.00 -3.75
N SER A 131 6.45 25.12 -3.83
CA SER A 131 5.75 25.25 -5.11
C SER A 131 6.06 26.61 -5.75
N SER A 132 6.62 26.59 -6.96
CA SER A 132 7.12 27.78 -7.64
C SER A 132 5.98 28.63 -8.24
N THR A 133 5.37 29.50 -7.42
CA THR A 133 4.53 30.61 -7.89
C THR A 133 5.35 31.88 -8.08
N SER A 134 5.31 32.40 -9.30
CA SER A 134 6.08 33.50 -9.85
C SER A 134 6.22 34.76 -8.98
N GLN A 135 7.43 35.30 -8.88
CA GLN A 135 7.65 36.74 -9.05
C GLN A 135 8.85 37.01 -9.98
N VAL A 136 8.67 38.01 -10.84
CA VAL A 136 9.67 38.54 -11.76
C VAL A 136 10.44 39.66 -11.05
N SER A 137 11.77 39.62 -11.08
CA SER A 137 12.58 40.83 -11.04
C SER A 137 13.85 40.67 -11.88
N ASP A 138 14.04 41.63 -12.77
CA ASP A 138 15.22 41.74 -13.63
C ASP A 138 16.43 42.33 -12.88
N ALA A 139 17.60 42.22 -13.52
CA ALA A 139 18.80 43.01 -13.30
C ALA A 139 19.70 42.71 -12.07
N ALA A 140 20.63 41.76 -12.25
CA ALA A 140 22.05 41.98 -11.92
C ALA A 140 22.96 41.13 -12.81
N SER A 141 23.54 41.74 -13.86
CA SER A 141 24.41 41.03 -14.81
C SER A 141 25.89 41.05 -14.39
N ARG A 142 26.62 40.00 -14.79
CA ARG A 142 28.09 39.95 -15.02
C ARG A 142 29.03 40.04 -13.80
N ILE A 143 29.91 39.04 -13.70
CA ILE A 143 31.37 39.20 -13.87
C ILE A 143 32.00 37.86 -14.35
N GLN A 144 33.17 37.97 -14.98
CA GLN A 144 33.90 36.96 -15.77
C GLN A 144 34.51 35.81 -14.92
N LYS A 145 34.52 34.53 -15.33
CA LYS A 145 35.18 33.87 -16.50
C LYS A 145 36.72 33.79 -16.35
N HIS A 146 37.24 32.61 -15.98
CA HIS A 146 38.56 31.96 -16.20
C HIS A 146 38.67 30.79 -15.17
N ILE A 147 39.25 29.58 -15.36
CA ILE A 147 40.19 28.98 -16.33
C ILE A 147 39.73 27.55 -16.74
N LYS A 148 40.13 27.05 -17.92
CA LYS A 148 39.86 25.68 -18.45
C LYS A 148 40.85 24.61 -17.94
N THR A 149 40.46 23.33 -18.19
CA THR A 149 41.31 22.16 -18.56
C THR A 149 41.44 21.09 -17.45
N SER A 150 41.16 19.78 -17.67
CA SER A 150 40.39 19.08 -18.72
C SER A 150 40.06 17.62 -18.31
N ARG A 151 39.17 16.95 -19.07
CA ARG A 151 38.76 15.52 -19.02
C ARG A 151 37.98 15.09 -17.75
N SER A 152 36.77 14.51 -17.84
CA SER A 152 35.91 14.32 -19.02
C SER A 152 34.43 14.11 -18.63
N SER A 153 33.60 15.13 -18.80
CA SER A 153 32.17 14.98 -19.01
C SER A 153 31.69 15.91 -20.14
N LYS A 154 31.07 15.32 -21.16
CA LYS A 154 30.26 16.01 -22.17
C LYS A 154 28.80 15.87 -21.75
N SER A 155 27.89 16.80 -22.02
CA SER A 155 27.99 18.18 -22.50
C SER A 155 26.65 18.85 -22.21
N ALA A 156 26.62 20.16 -21.91
CA ALA A 156 25.43 20.95 -22.26
C ALA A 156 25.40 21.01 -23.79
N SER A 157 24.55 20.20 -24.43
CA SER A 157 24.65 19.95 -25.87
C SER A 157 23.68 20.79 -26.70
N ASN A 158 24.21 21.29 -27.82
CA ASN A 158 23.45 21.90 -28.90
C ASN A 158 22.84 20.80 -29.81
N GLU A 159 22.28 19.75 -29.19
CA GLU A 159 21.82 18.53 -29.87
C GLU A 159 20.52 18.77 -30.65
N PRO A 160 20.38 18.32 -31.91
CA PRO A 160 19.19 18.56 -32.72
C PRO A 160 17.86 18.14 -32.05
N ILE A 161 17.87 17.03 -31.30
CA ILE A 161 16.75 16.60 -30.45
C ILE A 161 17.23 16.47 -28.99
N GLN A 162 16.53 17.12 -28.07
CA GLN A 162 16.76 17.01 -26.63
C GLN A 162 15.47 16.55 -25.95
N ILE A 163 15.49 15.36 -25.33
CA ILE A 163 14.39 14.89 -24.49
C ILE A 163 14.45 15.67 -23.15
N LEU A 164 13.30 16.14 -22.69
CA LEU A 164 13.14 16.92 -21.45
C LEU A 164 12.44 16.10 -20.36
N GLU A 165 11.46 15.27 -20.74
CA GLU A 165 10.76 14.34 -19.84
C GLU A 165 10.24 13.15 -20.65
N ALA A 166 10.48 11.92 -20.18
CA ALA A 166 10.09 10.69 -20.85
C ALA A 166 9.70 9.64 -19.80
N VAL A 167 8.47 9.76 -19.31
CA VAL A 167 7.91 8.89 -18.26
C VAL A 167 6.56 8.35 -18.73
N SER A 168 6.27 7.08 -18.47
CA SER A 168 5.17 6.34 -19.12
C SER A 168 3.74 6.85 -18.85
N ASP A 169 3.55 7.61 -17.78
CA ASP A 169 2.30 8.22 -17.35
C ASP A 169 2.17 9.70 -17.73
N LYS A 170 3.18 10.27 -18.41
CA LYS A 170 3.23 11.69 -18.77
C LYS A 170 3.44 11.91 -20.28
N PRO A 171 2.99 13.06 -20.83
CA PRO A 171 3.38 13.47 -22.18
C PRO A 171 4.90 13.52 -22.33
N VAL A 172 5.44 12.92 -23.39
CA VAL A 172 6.88 12.98 -23.66
C VAL A 172 7.23 14.39 -24.10
N ARG A 173 8.01 15.10 -23.28
CA ARG A 173 8.45 16.48 -23.54
C ARG A 173 9.82 16.50 -24.17
N PHE A 174 10.01 17.34 -25.18
CA PHE A 174 11.26 17.47 -25.91
C PHE A 174 11.46 18.88 -26.49
N LYS A 175 12.68 19.13 -26.94
CA LYS A 175 13.12 20.36 -27.61
C LYS A 175 13.81 20.00 -28.93
N LEU A 176 13.52 20.75 -29.97
CA LEU A 176 14.17 20.65 -31.28
C LEU A 176 15.08 21.87 -31.45
N ASN A 177 16.38 21.63 -31.65
CA ASN A 177 17.35 22.68 -31.97
C ASN A 177 17.61 22.66 -33.49
N ASN A 178 17.39 23.79 -34.16
CA ASN A 178 17.47 23.93 -35.62
C ASN A 178 16.58 22.92 -36.41
N PRO A 179 15.25 22.88 -36.14
CA PRO A 179 14.34 22.02 -36.89
C PRO A 179 14.25 22.40 -38.39
N PRO A 180 13.82 21.48 -39.27
CA PRO A 180 13.66 21.74 -40.70
C PRO A 180 12.71 22.93 -40.96
N ASN A 181 13.17 23.88 -41.78
CA ASN A 181 12.35 25.01 -42.22
C ASN A 181 11.52 24.63 -43.46
N HIS A 182 10.55 23.72 -43.29
CA HIS A 182 9.61 23.30 -44.32
C HIS A 182 8.22 23.18 -43.71
N ASN A 183 7.19 23.70 -44.40
CA ASN A 183 5.83 23.79 -43.83
C ASN A 183 5.28 22.42 -43.42
N ASP A 184 5.55 21.38 -44.20
CA ASP A 184 5.08 20.02 -43.93
C ASP A 184 6.10 19.15 -43.19
N ALA A 185 7.15 19.74 -42.61
CA ALA A 185 8.03 19.01 -41.70
C ALA A 185 7.27 18.61 -40.43
N TRP A 186 7.53 17.39 -39.95
CA TRP A 186 6.78 16.79 -38.85
C TRP A 186 7.68 15.96 -37.93
N VAL A 187 7.21 15.70 -36.72
CA VAL A 187 7.90 14.92 -35.70
C VAL A 187 6.97 13.84 -35.15
N GLY A 188 7.50 12.63 -34.98
CA GLY A 188 6.75 11.49 -34.45
C GLY A 188 7.55 10.65 -33.46
N ILE A 189 6.83 9.82 -32.71
CA ILE A 189 7.35 8.92 -31.67
C ILE A 189 7.01 7.46 -32.01
N TYR A 190 8.05 6.61 -31.99
CA TYR A 190 8.03 5.25 -32.53
C TYR A 190 8.70 4.27 -31.58
N PRO A 191 8.23 3.02 -31.45
CA PRO A 191 9.08 1.96 -30.92
C PRO A 191 10.38 1.90 -31.74
N THR A 192 11.53 1.70 -31.11
CA THR A 192 12.83 1.85 -31.80
C THR A 192 12.97 0.98 -33.05
N GLY A 193 12.41 -0.24 -33.04
CA GLY A 193 12.38 -1.15 -34.20
C GLY A 193 11.30 -0.89 -35.26
N ALA A 194 10.38 0.05 -35.05
CA ALA A 194 9.28 0.30 -36.00
C ALA A 194 9.74 1.01 -37.28
N SER A 195 9.06 0.73 -38.40
CA SER A 195 9.24 1.41 -39.68
C SER A 195 8.89 2.90 -39.56
N ASP A 196 9.57 3.77 -40.32
CA ASP A 196 9.24 5.21 -40.37
C ASP A 196 7.81 5.48 -40.90
N GLN A 197 7.19 4.49 -41.55
CA GLN A 197 5.78 4.56 -41.99
C GLN A 197 4.77 4.25 -40.86
N ASP A 198 5.18 3.57 -39.79
CA ASP A 198 4.33 3.25 -38.62
C ASP A 198 4.29 4.43 -37.64
N HIS A 199 3.76 5.55 -38.12
CA HIS A 199 3.70 6.82 -37.40
C HIS A 199 2.47 6.98 -36.49
N GLY A 200 1.49 6.07 -36.60
CA GLY A 200 0.27 6.08 -35.79
C GLY A 200 -0.67 7.26 -36.06
N ALA A 201 -1.61 7.49 -35.13
CA ALA A 201 -2.60 8.55 -35.28
C ALA A 201 -2.02 9.96 -35.03
N GLN A 202 -2.48 10.91 -35.84
CA GLN A 202 -2.14 12.33 -35.70
C GLN A 202 -2.53 12.87 -34.32
N ASN A 203 -1.74 13.79 -33.79
CA ASN A 203 -1.83 14.38 -32.45
C ASN A 203 -1.60 13.43 -31.27
N GLN A 204 -1.55 12.12 -31.49
CA GLN A 204 -1.11 11.13 -30.50
C GLN A 204 0.37 10.84 -30.69
N ARG A 205 0.72 10.17 -31.81
CA ARG A 205 2.09 9.71 -32.09
C ARG A 205 2.88 10.62 -33.03
N TRP A 206 2.27 11.64 -33.63
CA TRP A 206 2.98 12.66 -34.43
C TRP A 206 2.26 14.00 -34.52
N LYS A 207 3.01 15.07 -34.83
CA LYS A 207 2.54 16.45 -35.09
C LYS A 207 3.40 17.14 -36.16
N TYR A 208 2.84 18.13 -36.88
CA TYR A 208 3.65 19.03 -37.71
C TYR A 208 4.48 19.98 -36.83
N ILE A 209 5.67 20.35 -37.30
CA ILE A 209 6.58 21.24 -36.56
C ILE A 209 6.02 22.66 -36.45
N ARG A 210 5.24 23.11 -37.44
CA ARG A 210 4.53 24.41 -37.42
C ARG A 210 3.48 24.54 -36.32
N ASP A 211 3.02 23.41 -35.75
CA ASP A 211 1.92 23.36 -34.77
C ASP A 211 2.42 23.14 -33.32
N ILE A 212 3.72 23.26 -33.05
CA ILE A 212 4.35 23.03 -31.73
C ILE A 212 5.33 24.14 -31.33
N ASP A 213 5.45 24.42 -30.02
CA ASP A 213 6.61 25.17 -29.50
C ASP A 213 7.84 24.27 -29.50
N VAL A 214 8.73 24.47 -30.48
CA VAL A 214 9.96 23.71 -30.65
C VAL A 214 10.93 23.77 -29.46
N LYS A 215 10.74 24.69 -28.50
CA LYS A 215 11.55 24.75 -27.27
C LYS A 215 11.02 23.87 -26.12
N ASN A 216 9.74 23.49 -26.15
CA ASN A 216 9.06 22.71 -25.11
C ASN A 216 7.86 21.95 -25.72
N ALA A 217 8.13 21.16 -26.75
CA ALA A 217 7.14 20.39 -27.48
C ALA A 217 6.75 19.11 -26.72
N PHE A 218 5.57 18.57 -27.01
CA PHE A 218 5.11 17.34 -26.40
C PHE A 218 4.25 16.47 -27.33
N LEU A 219 4.40 15.16 -27.18
CA LEU A 219 3.52 14.13 -27.74
C LEU A 219 2.83 13.37 -26.58
N THR A 220 1.70 12.71 -26.84
CA THR A 220 0.94 12.05 -25.77
C THR A 220 1.76 10.92 -25.13
N GLN A 221 1.46 10.62 -23.86
CA GLN A 221 2.11 9.53 -23.12
C GLN A 221 2.16 8.22 -23.93
N GLN A 222 3.26 7.49 -23.79
CA GLN A 222 3.49 6.18 -24.40
C GLN A 222 3.97 5.21 -23.30
N PRO A 223 3.75 3.90 -23.41
CA PRO A 223 4.19 2.94 -22.40
C PRO A 223 5.73 2.92 -22.29
N ALA A 224 6.23 2.43 -21.14
CA ALA A 224 7.67 2.30 -20.89
C ALA A 224 8.34 1.37 -21.93
N GLY A 225 9.60 1.66 -22.25
CA GLY A 225 10.39 0.87 -23.21
C GLY A 225 11.30 1.70 -24.11
N ASP A 226 11.78 1.07 -25.18
CA ASP A 226 12.69 1.69 -26.16
C ASP A 226 11.91 2.45 -27.25
N TRP A 227 12.08 3.77 -27.27
CA TRP A 227 11.42 4.68 -28.19
C TRP A 227 12.40 5.51 -29.00
N SER A 228 11.90 6.05 -30.11
CA SER A 228 12.64 6.78 -31.12
C SER A 228 11.84 8.01 -31.51
N LEU A 229 12.38 9.20 -31.23
CA LEU A 229 11.82 10.46 -31.72
C LEU A 229 12.44 10.76 -33.09
N ARG A 230 11.59 10.89 -34.10
CA ARG A 230 12.02 11.02 -35.50
C ARG A 230 11.45 12.30 -36.10
N VAL A 231 12.32 13.13 -36.62
CA VAL A 231 12.00 14.40 -37.29
C VAL A 231 12.15 14.19 -38.79
N PHE A 232 11.12 14.56 -39.56
CA PHE A 232 11.05 14.42 -41.00
C PHE A 232 11.11 15.80 -41.66
N LYS A 233 11.90 15.93 -42.73
CA LYS A 233 12.17 17.24 -43.36
C LYS A 233 11.04 17.74 -44.27
N ASP A 234 10.13 16.86 -44.65
CA ASP A 234 9.06 17.04 -45.63
C ASP A 234 7.83 16.23 -45.21
N GLY A 235 6.71 16.38 -45.93
CA GLY A 235 5.47 15.62 -45.67
C GLY A 235 5.55 14.13 -46.04
N GLY A 236 6.73 13.62 -46.39
CA GLY A 236 7.01 12.21 -46.57
C GLY A 236 7.82 11.63 -45.41
N TYR A 237 8.46 10.48 -45.65
CA TYR A 237 9.21 9.73 -44.63
C TYR A 237 10.73 9.98 -44.69
N THR A 238 11.16 11.14 -45.20
CA THR A 238 12.60 11.46 -45.22
C THR A 238 13.08 11.98 -43.88
N VAL A 239 13.67 11.09 -43.08
CA VAL A 239 14.26 11.41 -41.77
C VAL A 239 15.33 12.50 -41.92
N HIS A 240 15.16 13.59 -41.17
CA HIS A 240 16.15 14.64 -40.95
C HIS A 240 17.03 14.29 -39.75
N GLU A 241 16.41 13.85 -38.65
CA GLU A 241 17.07 13.54 -37.39
C GLU A 241 16.32 12.40 -36.68
N ARG A 242 17.06 11.52 -36.00
CA ARG A 242 16.52 10.47 -35.14
C ARG A 242 17.24 10.50 -33.80
N LYS A 243 16.49 10.39 -32.70
CA LYS A 243 17.04 10.17 -31.37
C LYS A 243 16.28 9.05 -30.66
N ASP A 244 17.01 8.00 -30.35
CA ASP A 244 16.50 6.89 -29.56
C ASP A 244 16.69 7.19 -28.06
N PHE A 245 15.71 6.83 -27.26
CA PHE A 245 15.62 7.11 -25.82
C PHE A 245 14.71 6.10 -25.14
N ILE A 246 14.88 5.92 -23.84
CA ILE A 246 14.03 5.05 -23.04
C ILE A 246 12.92 5.92 -22.45
N ILE A 247 11.66 5.49 -22.58
CA ILE A 247 10.59 5.99 -21.72
C ILE A 247 10.65 5.15 -20.46
N HIS A 248 10.97 5.82 -19.35
CA HIS A 248 11.07 5.16 -18.06
C HIS A 248 9.66 4.89 -17.53
N SER A 249 9.45 3.71 -16.97
CA SER A 249 8.33 3.48 -16.06
C SER A 249 8.44 4.46 -14.90
N ASN A 250 7.32 5.03 -14.42
CA ASN A 250 7.33 5.91 -13.24
C ASN A 250 7.49 5.13 -11.91
N LEU A 251 8.34 4.10 -11.93
CA LEU A 251 8.52 3.11 -10.88
C LEU A 251 10.00 2.79 -10.77
N GLY A 252 10.54 2.96 -9.57
CA GLY A 252 11.84 2.42 -9.20
C GLY A 252 11.87 0.90 -9.36
N THR A 253 13.03 0.36 -9.71
CA THR A 253 13.31 -1.07 -9.91
C THR A 253 12.91 -1.98 -8.74
N PRO A 254 12.63 -3.28 -8.96
CA PRO A 254 12.46 -4.02 -10.22
C PRO A 254 10.99 -4.46 -10.46
N ALA A 255 10.69 -5.01 -11.64
CA ALA A 255 9.32 -5.22 -12.12
C ALA A 255 8.46 -6.15 -11.24
N SER A 256 7.52 -5.56 -10.50
CA SER A 256 6.24 -6.21 -10.16
C SER A 256 5.36 -6.18 -11.42
N GLU A 257 4.73 -7.30 -11.77
CA GLU A 257 3.90 -7.39 -12.99
C GLU A 257 2.69 -6.43 -12.90
N SER A 258 2.50 -5.55 -13.88
CA SER A 258 1.39 -4.59 -13.91
C SER A 258 0.01 -5.24 -13.81
N ILE A 259 -0.14 -6.47 -14.33
CA ILE A 259 -1.23 -7.38 -13.97
C ILE A 259 -0.64 -8.74 -13.60
N GLU A 260 -0.88 -9.18 -12.38
CA GLU A 260 -0.41 -10.44 -11.79
C GLU A 260 -1.58 -11.40 -11.61
N ILE A 261 -1.48 -12.63 -12.11
CA ILE A 261 -2.57 -13.63 -12.02
C ILE A 261 -2.37 -14.48 -10.76
N LEU A 262 -3.22 -14.24 -9.75
CA LEU A 262 -3.16 -14.91 -8.44
C LEU A 262 -3.74 -16.33 -8.50
N GLU A 263 -4.85 -16.53 -9.23
CA GLU A 263 -5.49 -17.83 -9.35
C GLU A 263 -6.24 -17.98 -10.68
N ALA A 264 -5.93 -19.02 -11.45
CA ALA A 264 -6.56 -19.32 -12.73
C ALA A 264 -6.79 -20.84 -12.89
N VAL A 265 -7.80 -21.36 -12.18
CA VAL A 265 -8.20 -22.78 -12.24
C VAL A 265 -9.67 -22.89 -12.62
N ALA A 266 -9.99 -23.77 -13.57
CA ALA A 266 -11.35 -23.92 -14.06
C ALA A 266 -12.28 -24.39 -12.93
N LYS A 267 -13.54 -23.90 -12.98
CA LYS A 267 -14.56 -23.99 -11.92
C LYS A 267 -14.34 -23.08 -10.70
N LYS A 268 -13.14 -22.52 -10.47
CA LYS A 268 -12.90 -21.44 -9.48
C LYS A 268 -12.97 -20.05 -10.13
N PRO A 269 -13.22 -18.96 -9.38
CA PRO A 269 -13.02 -17.59 -9.87
C PRO A 269 -11.60 -17.36 -10.38
N VAL A 270 -11.44 -16.49 -11.38
CA VAL A 270 -10.12 -16.02 -11.80
C VAL A 270 -9.77 -14.83 -10.91
N ARG A 271 -8.69 -14.93 -10.12
CA ARG A 271 -8.18 -13.86 -9.25
C ARG A 271 -6.90 -13.26 -9.82
N PHE A 272 -6.78 -11.95 -9.71
CA PHE A 272 -5.67 -11.18 -10.26
C PHE A 272 -5.46 -9.87 -9.47
N LYS A 273 -4.27 -9.32 -9.58
CA LYS A 273 -3.87 -8.03 -9.02
C LYS A 273 -3.51 -7.08 -10.16
N ILE A 274 -3.89 -5.82 -10.06
CA ILE A 274 -3.44 -4.73 -10.94
C ILE A 274 -2.47 -3.87 -10.14
N ASN A 275 -1.18 -3.99 -10.43
CA ASN A 275 -0.16 -3.15 -9.82
C ASN A 275 -0.10 -1.81 -10.57
N ASN A 276 -0.30 -0.70 -9.84
CA ASN A 276 -0.38 0.66 -10.38
C ASN A 276 -1.58 0.86 -11.34
N PRO A 277 -2.82 0.74 -10.85
CA PRO A 277 -4.00 0.96 -11.68
C PRO A 277 -4.06 2.41 -12.21
N PRO A 278 -4.67 2.64 -13.39
CA PRO A 278 -4.92 3.99 -13.89
C PRO A 278 -5.83 4.76 -12.94
N THR A 279 -5.45 6.00 -12.63
CA THR A 279 -6.09 6.88 -11.63
C THR A 279 -7.39 7.54 -12.11
N ASN A 280 -7.84 7.23 -13.33
CA ASN A 280 -9.10 7.76 -13.85
C ASN A 280 -10.29 7.08 -13.16
N HIS A 281 -11.24 7.87 -12.67
CA HIS A 281 -12.45 7.38 -12.00
C HIS A 281 -13.32 6.47 -12.89
N ASP A 282 -13.23 6.63 -14.21
CA ASP A 282 -13.92 5.80 -15.20
C ASP A 282 -12.99 4.72 -15.78
N ALA A 283 -11.86 4.40 -15.16
CA ALA A 283 -11.08 3.24 -15.53
C ALA A 283 -11.81 1.92 -15.21
N TRP A 284 -11.60 0.90 -16.03
CA TRP A 284 -12.25 -0.40 -15.89
C TRP A 284 -11.36 -1.55 -16.36
N VAL A 285 -11.67 -2.77 -15.94
CA VAL A 285 -10.97 -4.00 -16.33
C VAL A 285 -11.95 -5.01 -16.91
N GLY A 286 -11.52 -5.79 -17.90
CA GLY A 286 -12.29 -6.89 -18.47
C GLY A 286 -11.49 -8.19 -18.62
N ILE A 287 -12.21 -9.31 -18.71
CA ILE A 287 -11.70 -10.64 -19.01
C ILE A 287 -12.26 -11.15 -20.34
N TYR A 288 -11.35 -11.46 -21.27
CA TYR A 288 -11.66 -11.70 -22.67
C TYR A 288 -11.16 -13.08 -23.13
N PRO A 289 -11.88 -13.76 -24.04
CA PRO A 289 -11.29 -14.76 -24.91
C PRO A 289 -10.12 -14.16 -25.71
N PRO A 290 -9.12 -14.96 -26.14
CA PRO A 290 -7.84 -14.43 -26.67
C PRO A 290 -8.01 -13.51 -27.89
N ASN A 291 -8.99 -13.86 -28.74
CA ASN A 291 -9.27 -13.21 -30.02
C ASN A 291 -10.48 -12.26 -29.97
N ALA A 292 -11.07 -12.03 -28.79
CA ALA A 292 -12.17 -11.06 -28.66
C ALA A 292 -11.62 -9.63 -28.78
N SER A 293 -12.36 -8.75 -29.46
CA SER A 293 -12.04 -7.32 -29.51
C SER A 293 -12.31 -6.65 -28.17
N ASP A 294 -11.66 -5.52 -27.90
CA ASP A 294 -11.85 -4.78 -26.64
C ASP A 294 -13.29 -4.27 -26.44
N GLN A 295 -14.06 -4.21 -27.53
CA GLN A 295 -15.49 -3.87 -27.57
C GLN A 295 -16.37 -5.04 -27.07
N ASP A 296 -15.95 -6.30 -27.19
CA ASP A 296 -16.70 -7.49 -26.74
C ASP A 296 -16.48 -7.77 -25.23
N HIS A 297 -16.74 -6.76 -24.41
CA HIS A 297 -16.58 -6.80 -22.95
C HIS A 297 -17.80 -7.40 -22.24
N GLY A 298 -19.00 -7.39 -22.83
CA GLY A 298 -20.20 -8.07 -22.30
C GLY A 298 -20.78 -7.46 -21.02
N ALA A 299 -21.38 -8.30 -20.17
CA ALA A 299 -22.08 -7.84 -18.97
C ALA A 299 -21.12 -7.51 -17.81
N GLU A 300 -21.43 -6.42 -17.10
CA GLU A 300 -20.73 -5.97 -15.89
C GLU A 300 -20.78 -7.05 -14.80
N ASN A 301 -19.75 -7.09 -13.96
CA ASN A 301 -19.47 -8.11 -12.93
C ASN A 301 -19.24 -9.55 -13.44
N ASN A 302 -19.68 -9.89 -14.65
CA ASN A 302 -19.31 -11.13 -15.33
C ASN A 302 -17.98 -10.95 -16.08
N ARG A 303 -17.96 -10.17 -17.16
CA ARG A 303 -16.77 -10.05 -18.03
C ARG A 303 -16.02 -8.72 -17.87
N TRP A 304 -16.57 -7.73 -17.18
CA TRP A 304 -15.85 -6.48 -16.88
C TRP A 304 -16.34 -5.82 -15.58
N LYS A 305 -15.53 -4.93 -14.99
CA LYS A 305 -15.82 -4.15 -13.77
C LYS A 305 -15.09 -2.80 -13.78
N TRP A 306 -15.68 -1.75 -13.22
CA TRP A 306 -14.97 -0.49 -12.94
C TRP A 306 -13.89 -0.69 -11.87
N LEU A 307 -12.72 -0.05 -12.02
CA LEU A 307 -11.62 -0.18 -11.04
C LEU A 307 -11.99 0.39 -9.67
N ARG A 308 -12.73 1.50 -9.64
CA ARG A 308 -13.29 2.10 -8.40
C ARG A 308 -14.28 1.21 -7.62
N ASN A 309 -14.74 0.10 -8.21
CA ASN A 309 -15.72 -0.82 -7.60
C ASN A 309 -15.08 -2.17 -7.18
N ILE A 310 -13.75 -2.29 -7.21
CA ILE A 310 -13.02 -3.50 -6.86
C ILE A 310 -11.79 -3.15 -6.04
N ASP A 311 -11.39 -4.03 -5.12
CA ASP A 311 -9.99 -4.03 -4.69
C ASP A 311 -9.14 -4.50 -5.88
N VAL A 312 -8.24 -3.62 -6.32
CA VAL A 312 -7.28 -3.90 -7.39
C VAL A 312 -6.20 -4.88 -6.96
N ASN A 313 -5.99 -5.13 -5.65
CA ASN A 313 -4.98 -6.04 -5.13
C ASN A 313 -5.43 -7.51 -5.11
N ASN A 314 -6.74 -7.77 -5.05
CA ASN A 314 -7.34 -9.11 -5.05
C ASN A 314 -8.61 -9.15 -5.94
N ALA A 315 -8.54 -8.50 -7.10
CA ALA A 315 -9.64 -8.44 -8.05
C ALA A 315 -10.03 -9.83 -8.57
N SER A 316 -11.30 -10.04 -8.88
CA SER A 316 -11.77 -11.33 -9.37
C SER A 316 -12.90 -11.26 -10.41
N PHE A 317 -12.89 -12.25 -11.30
CA PHE A 317 -13.99 -12.55 -12.22
C PHE A 317 -14.58 -13.94 -11.96
N PRO A 318 -15.87 -14.17 -12.25
CA PRO A 318 -16.50 -15.48 -12.15
C PRO A 318 -15.78 -16.57 -12.93
N LYS A 319 -16.00 -17.82 -12.49
CA LYS A 319 -15.31 -19.01 -12.99
C LYS A 319 -15.30 -19.14 -14.51
N ARG A 320 -14.14 -19.52 -15.05
CA ARG A 320 -13.91 -19.70 -16.49
C ARG A 320 -13.69 -21.16 -16.86
N SER A 321 -13.90 -21.48 -18.13
CA SER A 321 -13.48 -22.74 -18.73
C SER A 321 -11.96 -22.78 -18.85
N ALA A 322 -11.38 -23.97 -18.78
CA ALA A 322 -9.96 -24.17 -19.02
C ALA A 322 -9.56 -23.71 -20.44
N GLY A 323 -8.31 -23.29 -20.60
CA GLY A 323 -7.77 -22.71 -21.84
C GLY A 323 -7.40 -21.23 -21.70
N PRO A 324 -7.08 -20.56 -22.83
CA PRO A 324 -6.46 -19.24 -22.82
C PRO A 324 -7.47 -18.10 -22.64
N TRP A 325 -7.09 -17.09 -21.86
CA TRP A 325 -7.85 -15.88 -21.52
C TRP A 325 -6.93 -14.65 -21.45
N SER A 326 -7.53 -13.47 -21.36
CA SER A 326 -6.84 -12.17 -21.35
C SER A 326 -7.50 -11.22 -20.35
N ILE A 327 -6.75 -10.71 -19.37
CA ILE A 327 -7.16 -9.55 -18.56
C ILE A 327 -6.71 -8.29 -19.30
N ARG A 328 -7.61 -7.31 -19.45
CA ARG A 328 -7.33 -6.02 -20.10
C ARG A 328 -7.86 -4.89 -19.25
N VAL A 329 -7.00 -3.93 -18.92
CA VAL A 329 -7.34 -2.73 -18.15
C VAL A 329 -7.42 -1.54 -19.11
N PHE A 330 -8.40 -0.67 -18.93
CA PHE A 330 -8.66 0.51 -19.76
C PHE A 330 -8.59 1.78 -18.91
N SER A 331 -7.92 2.81 -19.43
CA SER A 331 -7.55 4.02 -18.68
C SER A 331 -8.65 5.08 -18.55
N ASN A 332 -9.83 4.83 -19.11
CA ASN A 332 -11.00 5.72 -19.09
C ASN A 332 -12.26 4.92 -19.46
N GLY A 333 -13.43 5.57 -19.41
CA GLY A 333 -14.72 4.94 -19.73
C GLY A 333 -14.92 4.57 -21.21
N GLY A 334 -13.90 4.70 -22.05
CA GLY A 334 -13.84 4.13 -23.39
C GLY A 334 -12.92 2.90 -23.43
N HIS A 335 -12.43 2.57 -24.62
CA HIS A 335 -11.59 1.38 -24.85
C HIS A 335 -10.11 1.74 -25.04
N ALA A 336 -9.63 2.76 -24.31
CA ALA A 336 -8.22 3.13 -24.31
C ALA A 336 -7.43 2.14 -23.44
N LEU A 337 -6.84 1.12 -24.07
CA LEU A 337 -6.11 0.07 -23.38
C LEU A 337 -4.94 0.66 -22.58
N TYR A 338 -4.93 0.39 -21.27
CA TYR A 338 -3.87 0.74 -20.34
C TYR A 338 -2.86 -0.40 -20.23
N GLU A 339 -3.33 -1.64 -20.05
CA GLU A 339 -2.50 -2.82 -19.86
C GLU A 339 -3.22 -4.11 -20.27
N ARG A 340 -2.48 -5.14 -20.70
CA ARG A 340 -3.01 -6.46 -21.08
C ARG A 340 -2.11 -7.60 -20.60
N LYS A 341 -2.72 -8.61 -19.96
CA LYS A 341 -2.07 -9.86 -19.55
C LYS A 341 -2.84 -11.06 -20.08
N ASP A 342 -2.18 -11.86 -20.91
CA ASP A 342 -2.71 -13.13 -21.41
C ASP A 342 -2.23 -14.29 -20.52
N PHE A 343 -3.10 -15.25 -20.27
CA PHE A 343 -2.87 -16.36 -19.32
C PHE A 343 -3.75 -17.56 -19.62
N ASP A 344 -3.38 -18.74 -19.11
CA ASP A 344 -4.18 -19.97 -19.21
C ASP A 344 -4.91 -20.31 -17.91
N VAL A 345 -6.20 -20.63 -18.02
CA VAL A 345 -6.97 -21.24 -16.94
C VAL A 345 -6.72 -22.74 -16.95
N LYS A 346 -6.11 -23.26 -15.89
CA LYS A 346 -5.74 -24.69 -15.77
C LYS A 346 -6.97 -25.55 -15.48
N SER A 347 -7.00 -26.80 -15.96
CA SER A 347 -8.00 -27.76 -15.49
C SER A 347 -7.74 -28.11 -14.02
N PRO A 348 -8.77 -28.29 -13.17
CA PRO A 348 -8.58 -28.97 -11.89
C PRO A 348 -8.06 -30.39 -12.15
N GLU A 349 -7.09 -30.83 -11.36
CA GLU A 349 -6.58 -32.19 -11.40
C GLU A 349 -7.66 -33.20 -11.01
N ALA A 350 -7.62 -34.37 -11.64
CA ALA A 350 -8.57 -35.44 -11.37
C ALA A 350 -8.19 -36.15 -10.07
N VAL A 351 -8.93 -35.90 -9.00
CA VAL A 351 -8.79 -36.61 -7.72
C VAL A 351 -9.13 -38.09 -7.91
N ASP A 352 -8.32 -38.95 -7.29
CA ASP A 352 -8.42 -40.41 -7.37
C ASP A 352 -9.84 -40.92 -7.01
N PRO A 353 -10.48 -41.76 -7.87
CA PRO A 353 -11.82 -42.28 -7.62
C PRO A 353 -11.96 -43.10 -6.32
N ALA A 354 -10.87 -43.55 -5.68
CA ALA A 354 -10.91 -44.28 -4.41
C ALA A 354 -11.52 -43.48 -3.24
N VAL A 355 -11.47 -42.14 -3.27
CA VAL A 355 -12.03 -41.28 -2.20
C VAL A 355 -13.57 -41.17 -2.29
N LEU A 356 -14.17 -41.57 -3.41
CA LEU A 356 -15.56 -41.25 -3.75
C LEU A 356 -16.62 -42.13 -3.06
N GLU A 357 -16.26 -43.28 -2.48
CA GLU A 357 -17.25 -44.20 -1.88
C GLU A 357 -17.77 -43.77 -0.50
N SER A 358 -16.98 -43.02 0.28
CA SER A 358 -17.41 -42.53 1.61
C SER A 358 -18.51 -41.46 1.53
N SER A 359 -18.42 -40.56 0.54
CA SER A 359 -19.26 -39.36 0.46
C SER A 359 -20.74 -39.62 0.09
N ARG A 360 -21.07 -40.78 -0.50
CA ARG A 360 -22.40 -41.04 -1.10
C ARG A 360 -23.57 -41.14 -0.13
N ARG A 361 -23.34 -41.16 1.20
CA ARG A 361 -24.43 -41.18 2.20
C ARG A 361 -24.87 -39.79 2.67
N SER A 362 -24.03 -38.76 2.56
CA SER A 362 -24.32 -37.43 3.12
C SER A 362 -24.98 -36.46 2.13
N ALA A 363 -24.96 -36.77 0.82
CA ALA A 363 -25.36 -35.83 -0.24
C ALA A 363 -26.88 -35.61 -0.43
N LEU A 364 -27.75 -36.27 0.34
CA LEU A 364 -29.21 -36.22 0.14
C LEU A 364 -29.96 -35.14 0.95
N ILE A 365 -29.28 -34.43 1.85
CA ILE A 365 -29.91 -33.41 2.72
C ILE A 365 -29.62 -31.96 2.25
N ALA A 366 -28.54 -31.73 1.49
CA ALA A 366 -28.05 -30.41 1.13
C ALA A 366 -28.77 -29.70 -0.03
N LEU A 367 -30.02 -30.06 -0.38
CA LEU A 367 -30.73 -29.52 -1.56
C LEU A 367 -31.82 -28.47 -1.26
N PHE A 368 -32.01 -28.03 -0.02
CA PHE A 368 -33.14 -27.14 0.35
C PHE A 368 -32.82 -25.86 1.13
N ILE A 369 -31.57 -25.64 1.57
CA ILE A 369 -31.18 -24.41 2.30
C ILE A 369 -30.31 -23.52 1.39
N GLY A 370 -30.90 -23.16 0.25
CA GLY A 370 -30.24 -22.45 -0.85
C GLY A 370 -31.01 -21.23 -1.34
N MET A 371 -31.77 -20.56 -0.47
CA MET A 371 -32.44 -19.30 -0.78
C MET A 371 -32.59 -18.41 0.46
N VAL A 372 -32.32 -17.11 0.26
CA VAL A 372 -32.46 -16.01 1.23
C VAL A 372 -31.38 -15.95 2.33
N LEU A 373 -30.26 -15.29 2.03
CA LEU A 373 -29.95 -13.93 2.50
C LEU A 373 -28.87 -13.30 1.60
N LEU A 374 -28.73 -11.97 1.62
CA LEU A 374 -27.91 -11.21 0.67
C LEU A 374 -26.45 -11.07 1.16
N ALA A 375 -25.50 -11.16 0.22
CA ALA A 375 -24.04 -11.06 0.40
C ALA A 375 -23.59 -9.71 1.05
N PRO A 376 -22.39 -9.62 1.69
CA PRO A 376 -21.15 -10.28 1.28
C PRO A 376 -20.24 -10.86 2.39
N SER A 377 -20.12 -12.18 2.41
CA SER A 377 -18.90 -12.93 2.72
C SER A 377 -19.18 -14.36 2.25
N ILE A 378 -18.27 -14.98 1.49
CA ILE A 378 -18.30 -16.46 1.38
C ILE A 378 -17.46 -16.91 2.56
N PRO A 379 -18.05 -17.51 3.61
CA PRO A 379 -17.27 -17.88 4.78
C PRO A 379 -16.18 -18.88 4.38
N VAL A 380 -14.94 -18.58 4.76
CA VAL A 380 -13.83 -19.49 4.50
C VAL A 380 -13.95 -20.63 5.48
N PHE A 381 -14.31 -21.82 4.99
CA PHE A 381 -14.38 -23.03 5.78
C PHE A 381 -12.96 -23.52 6.10
N ILE A 382 -12.58 -23.48 7.39
CA ILE A 382 -11.29 -23.90 7.92
C ILE A 382 -11.54 -25.02 8.93
N ALA A 383 -11.24 -26.25 8.54
CA ALA A 383 -11.29 -27.39 9.43
C ALA A 383 -10.08 -27.38 10.38
N GLY A 384 -10.32 -27.25 11.69
CA GLY A 384 -9.32 -27.43 12.74
C GLY A 384 -8.14 -26.46 12.70
N LEU A 385 -8.29 -25.27 13.32
CA LEU A 385 -7.14 -24.39 13.57
C LEU A 385 -6.07 -25.11 14.42
N GLY A 386 -4.80 -24.90 14.06
CA GLY A 386 -3.64 -25.41 14.80
C GLY A 386 -3.42 -24.69 16.13
N GLU A 387 -2.29 -24.94 16.79
CA GLU A 387 -1.92 -24.29 18.07
C GLU A 387 -1.54 -22.79 17.90
N GLY A 388 -1.43 -22.33 16.65
CA GLY A 388 -1.02 -20.98 16.29
C GLY A 388 -2.18 -20.01 16.09
N LEU A 389 -1.82 -18.74 15.88
CA LEU A 389 -2.70 -17.73 15.33
C LEU A 389 -2.93 -18.02 13.82
N SER A 390 -4.15 -17.84 13.34
CA SER A 390 -4.49 -18.00 11.91
C SER A 390 -3.85 -16.92 11.03
N ASP A 391 -3.88 -17.12 9.72
CA ASP A 391 -3.77 -15.99 8.78
C ASP A 391 -4.95 -15.01 8.96
N GLY A 392 -4.79 -13.77 8.51
CA GLY A 392 -5.85 -12.76 8.57
C GLY A 392 -7.01 -13.05 7.62
N MET A 393 -8.24 -12.98 8.12
CA MET A 393 -9.47 -13.25 7.36
C MET A 393 -10.61 -12.30 7.79
N THR A 394 -11.62 -12.11 6.95
CA THR A 394 -12.73 -11.15 7.23
C THR A 394 -14.04 -11.87 7.57
N SER A 395 -14.10 -13.15 7.26
CA SER A 395 -15.08 -14.12 7.78
C SER A 395 -14.42 -15.50 7.93
N ALA A 396 -14.87 -16.26 8.92
CA ALA A 396 -14.39 -17.60 9.22
C ALA A 396 -15.58 -18.56 9.39
N THR A 397 -15.45 -19.79 8.92
CA THR A 397 -16.31 -20.90 9.36
C THR A 397 -15.43 -22.02 9.89
N LEU A 398 -15.65 -22.37 11.16
CA LEU A 398 -14.79 -23.26 11.96
C LEU A 398 -15.64 -24.39 12.53
N ASP A 399 -15.19 -25.63 12.40
CA ASP A 399 -15.84 -26.79 13.02
C ASP A 399 -15.24 -27.07 14.42
N ILE A 400 -16.13 -27.44 15.35
CA ILE A 400 -15.80 -27.92 16.70
C ILE A 400 -15.94 -29.44 16.72
N GLU A 401 -14.89 -30.13 17.15
CA GLU A 401 -14.89 -31.56 17.46
C GLU A 401 -14.88 -31.76 18.99
N ASP A 402 -16.04 -31.57 19.63
CA ASP A 402 -16.25 -31.72 21.09
C ASP A 402 -16.04 -33.19 21.51
N GLY A 403 -14.78 -33.55 21.79
CA GLY A 403 -14.34 -34.92 22.01
C GLY A 403 -14.62 -35.47 23.41
N ASP A 404 -14.81 -34.61 24.41
CA ASP A 404 -15.11 -35.00 25.79
C ASP A 404 -16.59 -34.76 26.19
N GLY A 405 -17.35 -34.00 25.38
CA GLY A 405 -18.75 -33.69 25.60
C GLY A 405 -18.98 -32.57 26.61
N GLN A 406 -17.95 -31.78 26.96
CA GLN A 406 -18.02 -30.64 27.87
C GLN A 406 -17.98 -29.28 27.14
N GLY A 407 -17.97 -29.30 25.81
CA GLY A 407 -17.86 -28.11 24.97
C GLY A 407 -16.42 -27.62 24.81
N ASP A 408 -16.22 -26.72 23.84
CA ASP A 408 -14.91 -26.17 23.46
C ASP A 408 -14.65 -24.84 24.19
N LEU A 409 -13.40 -24.59 24.57
CA LEU A 409 -12.96 -23.31 25.14
C LEU A 409 -13.13 -22.14 24.14
N GLY A 410 -13.19 -22.46 22.85
CA GLY A 410 -13.51 -21.58 21.75
C GLY A 410 -12.27 -20.93 21.14
N TRP A 411 -12.46 -19.74 20.58
CA TRP A 411 -11.39 -19.01 19.92
C TRP A 411 -11.28 -17.57 20.42
N THR A 412 -10.05 -17.11 20.66
CA THR A 412 -9.75 -15.69 20.83
C THR A 412 -9.61 -15.02 19.47
N ILE A 413 -10.19 -13.84 19.33
CA ILE A 413 -10.22 -13.05 18.10
C ILE A 413 -9.41 -11.78 18.32
N TYR A 414 -8.46 -11.54 17.42
CA TYR A 414 -7.63 -10.34 17.36
C TYR A 414 -7.94 -9.54 16.09
N VAL A 415 -7.75 -8.22 16.17
CA VAL A 415 -7.84 -7.28 15.06
C VAL A 415 -6.59 -6.41 15.04
N GLU A 416 -6.21 -5.88 13.88
CA GLU A 416 -5.09 -4.94 13.76
C GLU A 416 -5.48 -3.58 14.38
N GLY A 417 -4.64 -3.04 15.27
CA GLY A 417 -4.96 -1.80 15.96
C GLY A 417 -4.13 -1.52 17.22
N SER A 418 -4.56 -0.51 17.98
CA SER A 418 -3.92 -0.13 19.25
C SER A 418 -4.93 -0.03 20.39
N ALA A 419 -4.46 -0.32 21.61
CA ALA A 419 -5.25 -0.26 22.85
C ALA A 419 -5.42 1.19 23.34
N VAL A 420 -6.24 1.97 22.62
CA VAL A 420 -6.44 3.41 22.87
C VAL A 420 -7.92 3.77 23.03
N ASP A 421 -8.15 4.91 23.68
CA ASP A 421 -9.43 5.58 23.88
C ASP A 421 -9.23 7.08 23.54
N PHE A 422 -9.30 7.39 22.24
CA PHE A 422 -9.05 8.72 21.66
C PHE A 422 -10.13 9.73 22.05
N ASN A 423 -11.35 9.26 22.26
CA ASN A 423 -12.49 10.12 22.59
C ASN A 423 -12.69 10.31 24.12
N SER A 424 -11.95 9.53 24.93
CA SER A 424 -11.92 9.55 26.40
C SER A 424 -13.28 9.29 27.05
N ASN A 425 -14.11 8.43 26.46
CA ASN A 425 -15.41 8.04 27.02
C ASN A 425 -15.34 6.88 28.02
N GLY A 426 -14.18 6.23 28.16
CA GLY A 426 -13.98 5.08 29.03
C GLY A 426 -14.10 3.72 28.33
N ILE A 427 -14.14 3.69 27.00
CA ILE A 427 -14.21 2.48 26.18
C ILE A 427 -13.05 2.52 25.16
N PHE A 428 -12.41 1.39 24.89
CA PHE A 428 -11.40 1.34 23.83
C PHE A 428 -12.03 1.52 22.44
N ASP A 429 -11.45 2.37 21.59
CA ASP A 429 -12.02 2.73 20.28
C ASP A 429 -12.29 1.51 19.38
N HIS A 430 -11.46 0.46 19.46
CA HIS A 430 -11.64 -0.74 18.64
C HIS A 430 -12.91 -1.53 19.03
N CYS A 431 -13.37 -1.43 20.28
CA CYS A 431 -14.64 -2.02 20.71
C CYS A 431 -15.87 -1.20 20.28
N GLU A 432 -15.69 0.10 20.06
CA GLU A 432 -16.77 0.97 19.56
C GLU A 432 -16.88 0.91 18.04
N ASN A 433 -15.74 0.81 17.35
CA ASN A 433 -15.67 0.92 15.90
C ASN A 433 -15.84 -0.42 15.18
N ILE A 434 -15.59 -1.57 15.83
CA ILE A 434 -15.64 -2.90 15.19
C ILE A 434 -16.80 -3.73 15.77
N ILE A 435 -17.65 -4.21 14.87
CA ILE A 435 -18.72 -5.16 15.14
C ILE A 435 -18.23 -6.56 14.76
N VAL A 436 -18.16 -7.45 15.73
CA VAL A 436 -17.95 -8.89 15.50
C VAL A 436 -19.26 -9.64 15.75
N ASN A 437 -19.64 -10.49 14.81
CA ASN A 437 -20.77 -11.42 14.96
C ASN A 437 -20.27 -12.85 14.87
N ALA A 438 -20.80 -13.72 15.72
CA ALA A 438 -20.61 -15.15 15.61
C ALA A 438 -21.93 -15.91 15.87
N THR A 439 -22.17 -16.97 15.11
CA THR A 439 -23.29 -17.91 15.29
C THR A 439 -22.78 -19.35 15.22
N HIS A 440 -23.46 -20.29 15.88
CA HIS A 440 -23.05 -21.69 15.98
C HIS A 440 -24.23 -22.65 15.75
N SER A 441 -24.00 -23.73 15.01
CA SER A 441 -25.04 -24.69 14.62
C SER A 441 -25.24 -25.89 15.56
N GLY A 442 -24.35 -26.08 16.53
CA GLY A 442 -24.39 -27.16 17.51
C GLY A 442 -25.06 -26.77 18.83
N SER A 443 -25.13 -27.75 19.74
CA SER A 443 -25.56 -27.53 21.13
C SER A 443 -24.55 -26.68 21.88
N TRP A 444 -24.91 -26.18 23.07
CA TRP A 444 -23.97 -25.41 23.90
C TRP A 444 -24.22 -25.63 25.40
N MET A 445 -23.15 -25.60 26.19
CA MET A 445 -23.21 -25.61 27.64
C MET A 445 -23.37 -24.19 28.19
N SER A 446 -24.37 -23.99 29.06
CA SER A 446 -24.34 -22.89 30.02
C SER A 446 -23.47 -23.30 31.20
N ASP A 447 -22.62 -22.37 31.66
CA ASP A 447 -21.70 -22.54 32.78
C ASP A 447 -20.76 -23.77 32.62
N PRO A 448 -20.05 -23.89 31.48
CA PRO A 448 -19.15 -25.03 31.21
C PRO A 448 -18.01 -25.10 32.24
N TRP A 449 -17.50 -26.31 32.49
CA TRP A 449 -16.48 -26.64 33.49
C TRP A 449 -16.75 -26.20 34.96
N SER A 450 -17.95 -25.68 35.27
CA SER A 450 -18.31 -25.20 36.62
C SER A 450 -18.76 -26.28 37.60
N GLY A 451 -19.05 -27.50 37.13
CA GLY A 451 -19.74 -28.55 37.88
C GLY A 451 -21.26 -28.38 37.93
N TYR A 452 -21.79 -27.24 37.48
CA TYR A 452 -23.22 -26.95 37.31
C TYR A 452 -23.63 -26.88 35.83
N GLN A 453 -22.76 -27.34 34.93
CA GLN A 453 -22.98 -27.23 33.49
C GLN A 453 -24.30 -27.85 33.03
N LYS A 454 -24.96 -27.19 32.09
CA LYS A 454 -26.20 -27.66 31.48
C LYS A 454 -26.12 -27.55 29.96
N VAL A 455 -26.35 -28.68 29.29
CA VAL A 455 -26.51 -28.72 27.82
C VAL A 455 -27.83 -28.07 27.42
N ASN A 456 -27.75 -27.12 26.50
CA ASN A 456 -28.88 -26.47 25.85
C ASN A 456 -28.92 -26.88 24.37
N ALA A 457 -30.12 -26.88 23.79
CA ALA A 457 -30.32 -27.27 22.39
C ALA A 457 -29.65 -26.27 21.42
N PRO A 458 -29.37 -26.67 20.16
CA PRO A 458 -28.84 -25.78 19.14
C PRO A 458 -29.75 -24.57 18.89
N ASP A 459 -29.14 -23.40 18.73
CA ASP A 459 -29.80 -22.14 18.39
C ASP A 459 -28.89 -21.30 17.48
N GLU A 460 -29.06 -21.47 16.17
CA GLU A 460 -28.32 -20.73 15.13
C GLU A 460 -28.56 -19.21 15.17
N THR A 461 -29.56 -18.73 15.92
CA THR A 461 -29.81 -17.30 16.10
C THR A 461 -29.05 -16.71 17.30
N ARG A 462 -28.43 -17.55 18.14
CA ARG A 462 -27.67 -17.12 19.31
C ARG A 462 -26.35 -16.46 18.89
N GLN A 463 -26.14 -15.22 19.34
CA GLN A 463 -24.82 -14.59 19.34
C GLN A 463 -23.89 -15.40 20.25
N VAL A 464 -22.78 -15.88 19.70
CA VAL A 464 -21.75 -16.64 20.43
C VAL A 464 -20.41 -15.92 20.53
N PHE A 465 -20.35 -14.65 20.12
CA PHE A 465 -19.24 -13.74 20.41
C PHE A 465 -19.42 -13.05 21.77
N TYR A 466 -18.32 -12.95 22.50
CA TYR A 466 -18.19 -12.30 23.80
C TYR A 466 -17.12 -11.23 23.69
N LEU A 467 -17.49 -9.98 23.99
CA LEU A 467 -16.61 -8.83 23.90
C LEU A 467 -15.74 -8.75 25.18
N GLU A 468 -14.42 -8.92 25.03
CA GLU A 468 -13.46 -8.97 26.13
C GLU A 468 -12.05 -8.65 25.63
N THR A 469 -11.40 -7.61 26.18
CA THR A 469 -10.11 -7.13 25.68
C THR A 469 -8.90 -7.81 26.31
N ALA A 470 -9.04 -8.42 27.49
CA ALA A 470 -7.95 -9.14 28.16
C ALA A 470 -8.37 -10.57 28.55
N HIS A 471 -9.06 -10.71 29.67
CA HIS A 471 -9.48 -11.99 30.25
C HIS A 471 -11.02 -12.08 30.30
N GLU A 472 -11.53 -13.21 30.79
CA GLU A 472 -12.97 -13.45 30.85
C GLU A 472 -13.74 -12.36 31.61
N GLY A 473 -14.72 -11.77 30.93
CA GLY A 473 -15.55 -10.71 31.52
C GLY A 473 -14.89 -9.34 31.64
N SER A 474 -13.65 -9.14 31.16
CA SER A 474 -12.97 -7.82 31.18
C SER A 474 -13.70 -6.73 30.39
N GLY A 475 -14.54 -7.10 29.42
CA GLY A 475 -15.29 -6.15 28.60
C GLY A 475 -14.34 -5.26 27.79
N CYS A 476 -14.65 -3.96 27.71
CA CYS A 476 -13.89 -2.97 26.92
C CYS A 476 -13.61 -1.66 27.66
N ASN A 477 -13.62 -1.67 28.99
CA ASN A 477 -13.40 -0.45 29.77
C ASN A 477 -11.93 -0.02 29.68
N SER A 478 -11.66 1.15 29.09
CA SER A 478 -10.30 1.68 28.90
C SER A 478 -9.60 2.05 30.22
N ASN A 479 -10.37 2.18 31.31
CA ASN A 479 -9.88 2.47 32.65
C ASN A 479 -9.65 1.20 33.50
N ASP A 480 -9.97 0.00 32.99
CA ASP A 480 -9.69 -1.23 33.74
C ASP A 480 -8.18 -1.52 33.73
N TRP A 481 -7.67 -1.96 34.88
CA TRP A 481 -6.25 -2.28 35.08
C TRP A 481 -5.82 -3.53 34.29
N SER A 482 -6.76 -4.32 33.77
CA SER A 482 -6.45 -5.50 32.95
C SER A 482 -5.80 -5.15 31.61
N GLY A 483 -6.02 -3.94 31.09
CA GLY A 483 -5.56 -3.52 29.77
C GLY A 483 -6.17 -4.33 28.62
N VAL A 484 -5.42 -4.46 27.53
CA VAL A 484 -5.78 -5.22 26.32
C VAL A 484 -4.68 -6.22 26.02
N GLU A 485 -5.04 -7.49 25.77
CA GLU A 485 -4.10 -8.48 25.27
C GLU A 485 -3.67 -8.08 23.85
N SER A 486 -2.37 -7.83 23.67
CA SER A 486 -1.78 -7.43 22.39
C SER A 486 -0.66 -8.37 21.97
N ARG A 487 -0.46 -8.48 20.66
CA ARG A 487 0.52 -9.38 20.03
C ARG A 487 1.10 -8.73 18.79
N HIS A 488 2.38 -8.98 18.54
CA HIS A 488 3.01 -8.60 17.27
C HIS A 488 3.08 -9.82 16.35
N HIS A 489 2.54 -9.71 15.15
CA HIS A 489 2.47 -10.81 14.17
C HIS A 489 2.59 -10.26 12.76
N ASP A 490 3.49 -10.84 11.95
CA ASP A 490 3.76 -10.45 10.55
C ASP A 490 3.95 -8.94 10.31
N GLY A 491 4.62 -8.27 11.26
CA GLY A 491 4.89 -6.83 11.19
C GLY A 491 3.73 -5.94 11.64
N ARG A 492 2.64 -6.52 12.16
CA ARG A 492 1.44 -5.82 12.62
C ARG A 492 1.28 -5.93 14.13
N ASP A 493 0.74 -4.88 14.72
CA ASP A 493 0.27 -4.91 16.10
C ASP A 493 -1.21 -5.29 16.12
N LEU A 494 -1.49 -6.44 16.75
CA LEU A 494 -2.81 -7.02 16.90
C LEU A 494 -3.27 -6.89 18.35
N ILE A 495 -4.56 -6.59 18.53
CA ILE A 495 -5.21 -6.45 19.83
C ILE A 495 -6.42 -7.38 19.91
N LYS A 496 -6.62 -7.99 21.07
CA LYS A 496 -7.77 -8.85 21.34
C LYS A 496 -9.04 -8.01 21.41
N ILE A 497 -10.04 -8.38 20.61
CA ILE A 497 -11.39 -7.77 20.64
C ILE A 497 -12.40 -8.65 21.39
N GLY A 498 -12.19 -9.96 21.44
CA GLY A 498 -13.09 -10.85 22.16
C GLY A 498 -12.81 -12.33 21.97
N ARG A 499 -13.81 -13.15 22.34
CA ARG A 499 -13.80 -14.60 22.23
C ARG A 499 -15.08 -15.08 21.55
N ALA A 500 -15.01 -16.15 20.76
CA ALA A 500 -16.18 -16.81 20.19
C ALA A 500 -16.31 -18.26 20.67
N CYS A 501 -17.54 -18.73 20.81
CA CYS A 501 -17.90 -20.13 21.05
C CYS A 501 -17.43 -20.78 22.36
N HIS A 502 -17.18 -20.00 23.40
CA HIS A 502 -16.94 -20.55 24.72
C HIS A 502 -18.12 -21.44 25.19
N GLY A 503 -17.85 -22.72 25.45
CA GLY A 503 -18.84 -23.73 25.83
C GLY A 503 -19.72 -24.25 24.68
N CYS A 504 -19.38 -23.99 23.41
CA CYS A 504 -20.10 -24.59 22.27
C CYS A 504 -19.65 -26.04 22.06
N MET A 505 -20.60 -26.91 21.72
CA MET A 505 -20.36 -28.34 21.50
C MET A 505 -20.06 -28.62 20.03
N ALA A 506 -20.02 -29.90 19.63
CA ALA A 506 -19.79 -30.29 18.25
C ALA A 506 -20.78 -29.61 17.28
N GLY A 507 -20.25 -28.92 16.28
CA GLY A 507 -21.01 -28.11 15.33
C GLY A 507 -20.12 -27.10 14.61
N THR A 508 -20.75 -26.29 13.75
CA THR A 508 -20.05 -25.33 12.90
C THR A 508 -20.32 -23.92 13.39
N THR A 509 -19.26 -23.14 13.58
CA THR A 509 -19.31 -21.73 13.98
C THR A 509 -18.96 -20.84 12.80
N THR A 510 -19.77 -19.81 12.53
CA THR A 510 -19.41 -18.75 11.58
C THR A 510 -19.13 -17.46 12.34
N ILE A 511 -18.03 -16.79 12.02
CA ILE A 511 -17.57 -15.54 12.62
C ILE A 511 -17.37 -14.51 11.50
N THR A 512 -17.79 -13.26 11.70
CA THR A 512 -17.57 -12.13 10.79
C THR A 512 -17.17 -10.88 11.57
N ALA A 513 -16.29 -10.06 10.99
CA ALA A 513 -15.88 -8.77 11.55
C ALA A 513 -16.05 -7.65 10.52
N GLN A 514 -16.56 -6.50 10.95
CA GLN A 514 -16.74 -5.30 10.13
C GLN A 514 -16.66 -4.04 11.01
N ASN A 515 -16.35 -2.90 10.41
CA ASN A 515 -16.47 -1.61 11.08
C ASN A 515 -17.95 -1.20 11.18
N THR A 516 -18.27 -0.28 12.10
CA THR A 516 -19.63 0.28 12.28
C THR A 516 -20.16 1.03 11.07
N ASP A 517 -19.28 1.53 10.19
CA ASP A 517 -19.62 2.14 8.90
C ASP A 517 -19.82 1.12 7.77
N GLY A 518 -19.61 -0.17 8.03
CA GLY A 518 -19.67 -1.26 7.05
C GLY A 518 -18.36 -1.53 6.32
N GLY A 519 -17.25 -0.88 6.69
CA GLY A 519 -15.92 -1.20 6.21
C GLY A 519 -15.47 -2.62 6.61
N GLU A 520 -14.69 -3.28 5.76
CA GLU A 520 -14.20 -4.64 6.03
C GLU A 520 -13.12 -4.63 7.13
N VAL A 521 -13.17 -5.59 8.06
CA VAL A 521 -12.18 -5.75 9.15
C VAL A 521 -11.50 -7.12 9.01
N VAL A 522 -10.17 -7.11 8.97
CA VAL A 522 -9.37 -8.33 9.04
C VAL A 522 -9.22 -8.74 10.50
N MET A 523 -9.54 -10.00 10.79
CA MET A 523 -9.39 -10.63 12.09
C MET A 523 -8.45 -11.84 12.00
N TRP A 524 -7.74 -12.10 13.09
CA TRP A 524 -6.88 -13.25 13.30
C TRP A 524 -7.43 -14.06 14.46
N ILE A 525 -7.51 -15.39 14.30
CA ILE A 525 -8.22 -16.28 15.23
C ILE A 525 -7.23 -17.29 15.81
N GLN A 526 -7.24 -17.46 17.13
CA GLN A 526 -6.47 -18.48 17.85
C GLN A 526 -7.41 -19.44 18.59
N ASN A 527 -7.16 -20.75 18.49
CA ASN A 527 -7.82 -21.76 19.32
C ASN A 527 -7.31 -21.68 20.78
N GLU A 528 -8.21 -21.55 21.75
CA GLU A 528 -7.86 -21.47 23.17
C GLU A 528 -7.65 -22.84 23.82
N GLU A 529 -8.33 -23.90 23.34
CA GLU A 529 -8.21 -25.25 23.89
C GLU A 529 -6.76 -25.80 23.83
N LYS A 530 -6.05 -25.51 22.74
CA LYS A 530 -4.65 -25.95 22.57
C LYS A 530 -3.63 -25.08 23.32
N LYS A 531 -4.07 -23.95 23.90
CA LYS A 531 -3.24 -23.06 24.75
C LYS A 531 -3.00 -23.66 26.13
N GLU A 532 -4.01 -24.37 26.68
CA GLU A 532 -3.95 -25.07 27.97
C GLU A 532 -2.89 -26.18 28.00
N VAL A 533 -2.64 -26.86 26.86
CA VAL A 533 -1.66 -27.96 26.75
C VAL A 533 -0.24 -27.52 27.13
N LEU A 534 0.10 -26.24 26.93
CA LEU A 534 1.38 -25.65 27.38
C LEU A 534 1.27 -24.91 28.73
N GLY A 535 0.06 -24.52 29.14
CA GLY A 535 -0.23 -23.85 30.41
C GLY A 535 -0.12 -24.73 31.65
N MET A 536 -0.33 -26.05 31.50
CA MET A 536 -0.26 -27.03 32.62
C MET A 536 1.16 -27.35 33.14
N LEU A 537 2.08 -26.39 33.07
CA LEU A 537 3.38 -26.43 33.77
C LEU A 537 3.53 -25.35 34.87
N ILE A 538 2.42 -24.79 35.35
CA ILE A 538 2.35 -24.09 36.64
C ILE A 538 1.32 -24.80 37.55
N PRO A 539 1.70 -25.26 38.77
CA PRO A 539 0.87 -26.19 39.54
C PRO A 539 -0.25 -25.47 40.30
N GLY A 540 -1.51 -25.73 39.92
CA GLY A 540 -2.69 -25.08 40.53
C GLY A 540 -3.98 -25.90 40.63
N ALA A 541 -4.12 -27.02 39.91
CA ALA A 541 -5.30 -27.87 40.00
C ALA A 541 -5.16 -28.92 41.12
N ILE A 542 -5.65 -28.60 42.32
CA ILE A 542 -5.85 -29.62 43.36
C ILE A 542 -7.02 -30.52 42.93
N PHE A 543 -6.70 -31.77 42.61
CA PHE A 543 -7.67 -32.87 42.54
C PHE A 543 -8.54 -32.90 43.80
N MET A 544 -9.86 -32.79 43.65
CA MET A 544 -10.82 -33.48 44.53
C MET A 544 -12.05 -33.93 43.75
N GLY A 545 -11.88 -35.02 42.99
CA GLY A 545 -12.98 -35.91 42.65
C GLY A 545 -13.29 -36.84 43.81
N ILE A 546 -14.49 -36.68 44.39
CA ILE A 546 -15.38 -37.71 44.96
C ILE A 546 -14.74 -38.97 45.58
N GLY A 547 -14.90 -39.10 46.90
CA GLY A 547 -15.11 -40.36 47.62
C GLY A 547 -16.18 -40.13 48.71
N GLY A 548 -17.04 -41.08 49.08
CA GLY A 548 -16.91 -42.53 48.94
C GLY A 548 -16.77 -43.15 50.32
#